data_AF-A0A223ZE38-F1
#
_entry.id   AF-A0A223ZE38-F1
#
_cell.length_a   1.000
_cell.length_b   1.000
_cell.length_c   1.000
_cell.angle_alpha   90.00
_cell.angle_beta   90.00
_cell.angle_gamma   90.00
#
_symmetry.space_group_name_H-M   'P 1'
#
loop_
_entity.id
_entity.type
_entity.pdbx_description
1 polymer ?
#
loop_
_entity_poly.entity_id
_entity_poly.type
_entity_poly.pdbx_seq_one_letter_code
_entity_poly.pdbx_strand_id
1 'polypeptide(L)' 'MTDEIKQLVIGISREGEIIVRSNRGRIYPVKVSDDLDFSCEDLFRNPDMELYATINTETQPWECVSLEYVKP' A
#
# COMPACT_ATOMS: atom_id res chain seq x y z
N MET A 1 12.60 17.02 0.23
CA MET A 1 11.20 16.98 0.68
C MET A 1 10.76 15.59 0.33
N THR A 2 10.36 14.79 1.31
CA THR A 2 10.13 13.37 1.06
C THR A 2 8.77 13.25 0.36
N ASP A 3 8.78 13.01 -0.96
CA ASP A 3 7.60 12.87 -1.83
C ASP A 3 6.93 11.51 -1.62
N GLU A 4 6.71 11.19 -0.35
CA GLU A 4 6.06 9.99 0.14
C GLU A 4 4.67 10.30 0.65
N ILE A 5 3.71 9.45 0.31
CA ILE A 5 2.35 9.54 0.82
C ILE A 5 1.95 8.23 1.50
N LYS A 6 1.28 8.32 2.65
CA LYS A 6 0.69 7.16 3.33
C LYS A 6 -0.77 6.99 2.93
N GLN A 7 -1.15 5.80 2.50
CA GLN A 7 -2.52 5.49 2.08
C GLN A 7 -2.97 4.13 2.61
N LEU A 8 -4.27 3.97 2.85
CA LEU A 8 -4.83 2.72 3.36
C LEU A 8 -4.80 1.64 2.28
N VAL A 9 -4.25 0.47 2.59
CA VAL A 9 -4.33 -0.71 1.73
C VAL A 9 -5.70 -1.34 1.89
N ILE A 10 -6.38 -1.58 0.77
CA ILE A 10 -7.73 -2.16 0.72
C ILE A 10 -7.80 -3.46 -0.10
N GLY A 11 -6.68 -3.91 -0.67
CA GLY A 11 -6.62 -5.15 -1.43
C GLY A 11 -5.31 -5.32 -2.20
N ILE A 12 -5.26 -6.39 -2.99
CA ILE A 12 -4.18 -6.72 -3.92
C ILE A 12 -4.81 -7.10 -5.27
N SER A 13 -4.19 -6.68 -6.38
CA SER A 13 -4.61 -7.07 -7.73
C SER A 13 -4.15 -8.48 -8.08
N ARG A 14 -4.60 -9.03 -9.22
CA ARG A 14 -4.14 -10.36 -9.68
C ARG A 14 -2.70 -10.31 -10.18
N GLU A 15 -2.25 -9.12 -10.57
CA GLU A 15 -0.95 -8.77 -11.10
C GLU A 15 0.07 -8.48 -9.99
N GLY A 16 -0.35 -8.50 -8.72
CA GLY A 16 0.53 -8.29 -7.56
C GLY A 16 0.69 -6.83 -7.14
N GLU A 17 -0.15 -5.92 -7.64
CA GLU A 17 -0.17 -4.53 -7.20
C GLU A 17 -0.99 -4.38 -5.92
N ILE A 18 -0.60 -3.47 -5.03
CA ILE A 18 -1.46 -3.12 -3.90
C ILE A 18 -2.55 -2.16 -4.36
N ILE A 19 -3.76 -2.35 -3.87
CA ILE A 19 -4.87 -1.43 -4.09
C ILE A 19 -4.98 -0.56 -2.85
N VAL A 20 -4.84 0.76 -3.02
CA VAL A 20 -4.90 1.72 -1.91
C VAL A 20 -6.11 2.65 -2.03
N ARG A 21 -6.63 3.10 -0.89
CA ARG A 21 -7.63 4.17 -0.77
C ARG A 21 -6.98 5.41 -0.21
N SER A 22 -7.10 6.51 -0.95
CA SER A 22 -6.61 7.80 -0.49
C SER A 22 -7.47 8.44 0.60
N ASN A 23 -6.89 9.39 1.35
CA ASN A 23 -7.64 10.25 2.27
C ASN A 23 -8.79 11.03 1.59
N ARG A 24 -8.76 11.19 0.27
CA ARG A 24 -9.84 11.81 -0.53
C ARG A 24 -10.82 10.79 -1.13
N GLY A 25 -10.74 9.53 -0.74
CA GLY A 25 -11.62 8.44 -1.19
C GLY A 25 -11.31 7.88 -2.58
N ARG A 26 -10.28 8.37 -3.28
CA ARG A 26 -9.84 7.77 -4.56
C ARG A 26 -9.16 6.43 -4.33
N ILE A 27 -9.47 5.46 -5.18
CA ILE A 27 -8.88 4.13 -5.16
C ILE A 27 -8.00 3.97 -6.41
N TYR A 28 -6.78 3.46 -6.23
CA TYR A 28 -5.84 3.23 -7.34
C TYR A 28 -4.84 2.11 -7.00
N PRO A 29 -4.30 1.44 -8.03
CA PRO A 29 -3.23 0.47 -7.85
C PRO A 29 -1.88 1.17 -7.65
N VAL A 30 -0.98 0.52 -6.92
CA VAL A 30 0.41 0.94 -6.74
C VAL A 30 1.31 -0.28 -6.86
N LYS A 31 2.41 -0.15 -7.59
CA LYS A 31 3.39 -1.23 -7.75
C LYS A 31 4.06 -1.50 -6.40
N VAL A 32 4.24 -2.76 -6.03
CA VAL A 32 5.05 -3.12 -4.87
C VAL A 32 6.53 -3.04 -5.27
N SER A 33 7.35 -2.38 -4.45
CA SER A 33 8.80 -2.34 -4.69
C SER A 33 9.38 -3.77 -4.71
N ASP A 34 10.38 -4.02 -5.56
CA ASP A 34 10.98 -5.35 -5.70
C ASP A 34 11.66 -5.83 -4.40
N ASP A 35 11.96 -4.91 -3.47
CA ASP A 35 12.53 -5.19 -2.15
C ASP A 35 11.46 -5.53 -1.08
N LEU A 36 10.16 -5.50 -1.44
CA LEU A 36 9.05 -5.76 -0.54
C LEU A 36 8.30 -7.04 -0.92
N ASP A 37 8.34 -8.00 0.00
CA ASP A 37 7.43 -9.15 -0.04
C ASP A 37 6.05 -8.75 0.49
N PHE A 38 5.04 -8.85 -0.38
CA PHE A 38 3.64 -8.65 -0.01
C PHE A 38 2.74 -9.69 -0.69
N SER A 39 1.89 -10.34 0.10
CA SER A 39 0.93 -11.32 -0.39
C SER A 39 -0.49 -11.09 0.15
N CYS A 40 -1.44 -11.87 -0.35
CA CYS A 40 -2.84 -11.81 0.09
C CYS A 40 -2.97 -12.08 1.60
N GLU A 41 -2.14 -12.98 2.14
CA GLU A 41 -2.13 -13.35 3.56
C GLU A 41 -1.78 -12.16 4.48
N ASP A 42 -0.97 -11.22 4.02
CA ASP A 42 -0.61 -10.02 4.79
C ASP A 42 -1.82 -9.12 5.06
N LEU A 43 -2.80 -9.07 4.14
CA LEU A 43 -4.04 -8.31 4.34
C LEU A 43 -4.85 -8.81 5.54
N PHE A 44 -4.77 -10.11 5.83
CA PHE A 44 -5.57 -10.76 6.87
C PHE A 44 -4.76 -11.12 8.12
N ARG A 45 -3.45 -10.84 8.13
CA ARG A 45 -2.55 -11.20 9.24
C ARG A 45 -2.97 -10.59 10.58
N ASN A 46 -3.45 -9.34 10.56
CA ASN A 46 -3.87 -8.61 11.75
C ASN A 46 -5.28 -8.04 11.53
N PRO A 47 -6.35 -8.83 11.80
CA PRO A 47 -7.73 -8.43 11.47
C PRO A 47 -8.24 -7.21 12.26
N ASP A 48 -7.62 -6.91 13.41
CA ASP A 48 -7.97 -5.77 14.26
C ASP A 48 -7.18 -4.49 13.92
N MET A 49 -6.39 -4.50 12.84
CA MET A 49 -5.51 -3.40 12.43
C MET A 49 -5.77 -2.99 10.98
N GLU A 50 -5.57 -1.71 10.69
CA GLU A 50 -5.53 -1.19 9.34
C GLU A 50 -4.12 -1.32 8.76
N LEU A 51 -4.00 -1.71 7.49
CA LEU A 51 -2.71 -1.78 6.80
C LEU A 51 -2.51 -0.51 5.97
N TYR A 52 -1.43 0.23 6.20
CA TYR A 52 -1.07 1.42 5.43
C TYR A 52 0.18 1.15 4.58
N ALA A 53 0.17 1.69 3.35
CA ALA A 53 1.30 1.70 2.45
C ALA A 53 1.94 3.10 2.39
N THR A 54 3.25 3.16 2.50
CA THR A 54 4.05 4.35 2.18
C THR A 54 4.43 4.27 0.71
N ILE A 55 4.02 5.26 -0.07
CA ILE A 55 4.14 5.28 -1.53
C ILE A 55 5.12 6.38 -1.93
N ASN A 56 6.17 6.01 -2.65
CA ASN A 56 7.06 6.94 -3.32
C ASN A 56 6.38 7.47 -4.59
N THR A 57 6.21 8.79 -4.66
CA THR A 57 5.54 9.46 -5.79
C THR A 57 6.50 10.02 -6.84
N GLU A 58 7.83 9.91 -6.63
CA GLU A 58 8.86 10.31 -7.59
C GLU A 58 9.10 9.27 -8.69
N THR A 59 8.69 8.01 -8.47
CA THR A 59 8.81 6.94 -9.46
C THR A 59 7.61 6.93 -10.41
N GLN A 60 7.81 6.44 -11.63
CA GLN A 60 6.70 6.19 -12.55
C GLN A 60 6.81 4.77 -13.13
N PRO A 61 5.93 3.83 -12.73
CA PRO A 61 4.77 4.01 -11.84
C PRO A 61 5.14 4.31 -10.39
N TRP A 62 4.18 4.86 -9.62
CA TRP A 62 4.33 5.02 -8.16
C TRP A 62 4.58 3.65 -7.50
N GLU A 63 5.47 3.63 -6.51
CA GLU A 63 5.89 2.40 -5.83
C GLU A 63 5.63 2.44 -4.33
N CYS A 64 5.14 1.32 -3.79
CA CYS A 64 5.05 1.09 -2.36
C CYS A 64 6.41 0.66 -1.82
N VAL A 65 6.96 1.45 -0.88
CA VAL A 65 8.29 1.27 -0.30
C VAL A 65 8.27 0.86 1.18
N SER A 66 7.10 0.85 1.82
CA SER A 66 6.91 0.20 3.13
C SER A 66 5.43 -0.03 3.45
N LEU A 67 5.19 -0.97 4.37
CA LEU A 67 3.87 -1.34 4.88
C LEU A 67 3.85 -1.28 6.41
N GLU A 68 2.77 -0.78 6.99
CA GLU A 68 2.63 -0.57 8.44
C GLU A 68 1.22 -0.96 8.91
N TYR A 69 1.13 -1.80 9.95
CA TYR A 69 -0.15 -2.10 10.62
C TYR A 69 -0.41 -1.07 11.72
N VAL A 70 -1.52 -0.36 11.61
CA VAL A 70 -1.92 0.73 12.50
C VAL A 70 -3.22 0.36 13.18
N LYS A 71 -3.33 0.59 14.49
CA LYS A 71 -4.62 0.46 15.17
C LYS A 71 -5.53 1.62 14.74
N PRO A 72 -6.78 1.36 14.32
CA PRO A 72 -7.71 2.41 13.91
C PRO A 72 -8.03 3.41 15.03
#